data_AF-A0AAD7D9D8-F1
#
_entry.id   AF-A0AAD7D9D8-F1
#
_cell.length_a   1.000
_cell.length_b   1.000
_cell.length_c   1.000
_cell.angle_alpha   90.00
_cell.angle_beta   90.00
_cell.angle_gamma   90.00
#
_symmetry.space_group_name_H-M   'P 1'
#
loop_
_entity.id
_entity.type
_entity.pdbx_description
1 polymer ?
#
loop_
_entity_poly.entity_id
_entity_poly.type
_entity_poly.pdbx_seq_one_letter_code
_entity_poly.pdbx_strand_id
1 'polypeptide(L)'
;RKATRQARHITADAPTLLKRTFFRLRYAILTGKIPPELVINADQAGNYLLPASSHTFHDRGAKQVDVVAKDEKRAYTMMLTSTAAGDFLPIQVVWGGQTQRSLPNGNAEMMDEAQDRGFIFSFAKSKKKGSHFSTFKCMEEWVRDILAPWRAKVIQSRTDLDEDQLMIVYIGIYPVHIGQDFRTLIFDSYPYIILVFVPGGC
;
A
#
# COMPACT_ATOMS: atom_id res chain seq x y z
N ARG A 1 18.46 -24.58 -18.35
CA ARG A 1 17.74 -24.15 -17.13
C ARG A 1 16.67 -23.16 -17.53
N LYS A 2 15.43 -23.27 -17.05
CA LYS A 2 14.39 -22.25 -17.28
C LYS A 2 14.80 -20.99 -16.53
N ALA A 3 14.77 -19.82 -17.16
CA ALA A 3 14.94 -18.56 -16.45
C ALA A 3 13.84 -18.45 -15.37
N THR A 4 14.24 -18.32 -14.12
CA THR A 4 13.32 -18.33 -12.96
C THR A 4 13.06 -16.95 -12.39
N ARG A 5 13.74 -15.92 -12.91
CA ARG A 5 13.66 -14.53 -12.41
C ARG A 5 13.73 -13.55 -13.57
N GLN A 6 12.88 -12.54 -13.53
CA GLN A 6 13.04 -11.34 -14.33
C GLN A 6 14.29 -10.59 -13.83
N ALA A 7 15.16 -10.18 -14.73
CA ALA A 7 16.30 -9.33 -14.37
C ALA A 7 15.76 -7.98 -13.84
N ARG A 8 16.29 -7.50 -12.71
CA ARG A 8 15.92 -6.17 -12.20
C ARG A 8 16.33 -5.12 -13.23
N HIS A 9 15.39 -4.28 -13.63
CA HIS A 9 15.67 -3.13 -14.49
C HIS A 9 16.21 -1.98 -13.64
N ILE A 10 17.47 -2.11 -13.20
CA ILE A 10 18.18 -1.06 -12.46
C ILE A 10 18.75 -0.08 -13.47
N THR A 11 18.40 1.20 -13.34
CA THR A 11 18.94 2.25 -14.20
C THR A 11 20.38 2.58 -13.80
N ALA A 12 21.18 3.08 -14.76
CA ALA A 12 22.58 3.42 -14.50
C ALA A 12 22.75 4.50 -13.41
N ASP A 13 21.75 5.36 -13.22
CA ASP A 13 21.72 6.44 -12.24
C ASP A 13 21.12 6.04 -10.88
N ALA A 14 20.72 4.77 -10.69
CA ALA A 14 20.11 4.30 -9.45
C ALA A 14 20.93 4.63 -8.17
N PRO A 15 22.28 4.49 -8.15
CA PRO A 15 23.07 4.90 -6.98
C PRO A 15 22.91 6.38 -6.63
N THR A 16 22.83 7.24 -7.65
CA THR A 16 22.63 8.69 -7.48
C THR A 16 21.22 8.98 -6.97
N LEU A 17 20.19 8.33 -7.52
CA LEU A 17 18.80 8.49 -7.08
C LEU A 17 18.62 8.05 -5.64
N LEU A 18 19.16 6.88 -5.27
CA LEU A 18 19.13 6.39 -3.89
C LEU A 18 19.80 7.37 -2.92
N LYS A 19 20.99 7.88 -3.29
CA LYS A 19 21.70 8.88 -2.48
C LYS A 19 20.89 10.18 -2.33
N ARG A 20 20.24 10.65 -3.40
CA ARG A 20 19.34 11.82 -3.35
C ARG A 20 18.12 11.58 -2.46
N THR A 21 17.47 10.43 -2.58
CA THR A 21 16.33 10.05 -1.74
C THR A 21 16.73 10.00 -0.27
N PHE A 22 17.87 9.38 0.04
CA PHE A 22 18.42 9.35 1.40
C PHE A 22 18.63 10.76 1.97
N PHE A 23 19.28 11.66 1.22
CA PHE A 23 19.48 13.02 1.69
C PHE A 23 18.19 13.82 1.82
N ARG A 24 17.19 13.61 0.95
CA ARG A 24 15.88 14.25 1.06
C ARG A 24 15.15 13.81 2.33
N LEU A 25 15.15 12.51 2.63
CA LEU A 25 14.59 11.96 3.88
C LEU A 25 15.31 12.55 5.08
N ARG A 26 16.65 12.48 5.11
CA ARG A 26 17.45 13.01 6.22
C ARG A 26 17.20 14.51 6.42
N TYR A 27 17.18 15.30 5.35
CA TYR A 27 16.91 16.73 5.43
C TYR A 27 15.53 16.98 6.02
N ALA A 28 14.48 16.38 5.46
CA ALA A 28 13.11 16.56 5.94
C ALA A 28 12.93 16.16 7.41
N ILE A 29 13.52 15.04 7.84
CA ILE A 29 13.49 14.58 9.23
C ILE A 29 14.14 15.59 10.15
N LEU A 30 15.34 16.07 9.82
CA LEU A 30 16.07 17.00 10.69
C LEU A 30 15.43 18.39 10.72
N THR A 31 14.99 18.91 9.59
CA THR A 31 14.42 20.27 9.51
C THR A 31 13.01 20.33 10.07
N GLY A 32 12.18 19.31 9.78
CA GLY A 32 10.81 19.21 10.29
C GLY A 32 10.73 18.57 11.67
N LYS A 33 11.87 18.23 12.28
CA LYS A 33 11.98 17.47 13.55
C LYS A 33 11.02 16.26 13.57
N ILE A 34 10.90 15.58 12.44
CA ILE A 34 9.86 14.58 12.22
C ILE A 34 10.18 13.34 13.06
N PRO A 35 9.34 12.97 14.02
CA PRO A 35 9.57 11.82 14.86
C PRO A 35 9.41 10.51 14.05
N PRO A 36 10.07 9.41 14.46
CA PRO A 36 10.03 8.15 13.71
C PRO A 36 8.61 7.58 13.52
N GLU A 37 7.67 7.87 14.43
CA GLU A 37 6.25 7.53 14.35
C GLU A 37 5.54 8.20 13.16
N LEU A 38 6.09 9.31 12.65
CA LEU A 38 5.59 10.07 11.49
C LEU A 38 6.47 9.90 10.25
N VAL A 39 7.47 9.01 10.29
CA VAL A 39 8.20 8.55 9.10
C VAL A 39 7.55 7.26 8.63
N ILE A 40 6.64 7.40 7.66
CA ILE A 40 5.79 6.30 7.19
C ILE A 40 6.40 5.66 5.95
N ASN A 41 6.45 4.34 5.91
CA ASN A 41 6.66 3.56 4.69
C ASN A 41 5.38 2.80 4.34
N ALA A 42 5.06 2.72 3.06
CA ALA A 42 3.92 1.96 2.61
C ALA A 42 4.15 1.31 1.24
N ASP A 43 3.50 0.17 1.03
CA ASP A 43 3.52 -0.55 -0.24
C ASP A 43 2.22 -1.35 -0.46
N GLN A 44 1.99 -1.74 -1.71
CA GLN A 44 0.81 -2.49 -2.14
C GLN A 44 1.16 -3.89 -2.60
N ALA A 45 0.48 -4.88 -2.03
CA ALA A 45 0.64 -6.29 -2.41
C ALA A 45 -0.68 -6.86 -2.94
N GLY A 46 -0.66 -7.44 -4.14
CA GLY A 46 -1.78 -8.21 -4.68
C GLY A 46 -1.79 -9.63 -4.09
N ASN A 47 -2.92 -10.05 -3.54
CA ASN A 47 -3.12 -11.34 -2.88
C ASN A 47 -4.25 -12.11 -3.56
N TYR A 48 -3.97 -13.35 -3.96
CA TYR A 48 -5.01 -14.27 -4.44
C TYR A 48 -5.85 -14.78 -3.27
N LEU A 49 -7.16 -14.86 -3.46
CA LEU A 49 -8.07 -15.35 -2.42
C LEU A 49 -7.84 -16.83 -2.13
N LEU A 50 -7.65 -17.63 -3.18
CA LEU A 50 -7.24 -19.01 -3.08
C LEU A 50 -5.90 -19.15 -3.81
N PRO A 51 -4.79 -19.42 -3.10
CA PRO A 51 -3.52 -19.66 -3.75
C PRO A 51 -3.61 -20.96 -4.56
N ALA A 52 -3.35 -20.86 -5.86
CA ALA A 52 -3.25 -22.02 -6.73
C ALA A 52 -1.78 -22.42 -6.88
N SER A 53 -1.51 -23.73 -6.78
CA SER A 53 -0.20 -24.31 -7.10
C SER A 53 -0.24 -24.88 -8.52
N SER A 54 0.89 -24.84 -9.22
CA SER A 54 1.04 -25.61 -10.47
C SER A 54 1.41 -27.08 -10.25
N HIS A 55 1.48 -27.51 -8.98
CA HIS A 55 1.88 -28.85 -8.55
C HIS A 55 0.88 -29.39 -7.52
N THR A 56 0.51 -30.65 -7.68
CA THR A 56 -0.29 -31.43 -6.72
C THR A 56 0.21 -32.88 -6.72
N PHE A 57 -0.19 -33.67 -5.73
CA PHE A 57 0.08 -35.11 -5.71
C PHE A 57 -0.82 -35.82 -6.72
N HIS A 58 -0.21 -36.69 -7.54
CA HIS A 58 -0.91 -37.51 -8.53
C HIS A 58 -0.06 -38.73 -8.90
N ASP A 59 -0.67 -39.76 -9.49
CA ASP A 59 0.02 -40.93 -10.01
C ASP A 59 1.14 -40.57 -11.00
N ARG A 60 2.27 -41.28 -10.85
CA ARG A 60 3.45 -41.10 -11.69
C ARG A 60 3.14 -41.41 -13.15
N GLY A 61 3.43 -40.46 -14.04
CA GLY A 61 3.23 -40.61 -15.49
C GLY A 61 1.89 -40.08 -16.00
N ALA A 62 1.04 -39.57 -15.12
CA ALA A 62 -0.18 -38.88 -15.54
C ALA A 62 0.14 -37.62 -16.37
N LYS A 63 -0.59 -37.46 -17.49
CA LYS A 63 -0.42 -36.34 -18.44
C LYS A 63 -1.43 -35.21 -18.22
N GLN A 64 -2.57 -35.53 -17.61
CA GLN A 64 -3.61 -34.58 -17.24
C GLN A 64 -3.85 -34.74 -15.74
N VAL A 65 -3.64 -33.66 -15.01
CA VAL A 65 -3.77 -33.62 -13.55
C VAL A 65 -4.64 -32.42 -13.23
N ASP A 66 -5.78 -32.68 -12.61
CA ASP A 66 -6.68 -31.65 -12.15
C ASP A 66 -6.09 -30.96 -10.92
N VAL A 67 -6.18 -29.64 -10.90
CA VAL A 67 -5.72 -28.83 -9.77
C VAL A 67 -6.83 -27.88 -9.37
N VAL A 68 -7.19 -27.93 -8.09
CA VAL A 68 -8.18 -27.04 -7.49
C VAL A 68 -7.71 -25.59 -7.61
N ALA A 69 -8.65 -24.67 -7.90
CA ALA A 69 -8.41 -23.24 -8.00
C ALA A 69 -7.45 -22.79 -9.12
N LYS A 70 -7.09 -23.65 -10.09
CA LYS A 70 -6.22 -23.28 -11.21
C LYS A 70 -6.75 -22.09 -12.03
N ASP A 71 -8.08 -21.99 -12.16
CA ASP A 71 -8.77 -20.89 -12.85
C ASP A 71 -9.21 -19.76 -11.91
N GLU A 72 -8.88 -19.83 -10.62
CA GLU A 72 -9.17 -18.76 -9.67
C GLU A 72 -8.36 -17.51 -10.01
N LYS A 73 -9.06 -16.38 -10.15
CA LYS A 73 -8.47 -15.07 -10.48
C LYS A 73 -8.90 -13.98 -9.51
N ARG A 74 -9.75 -14.31 -8.53
CA ARG A 74 -10.15 -13.38 -7.47
C ARG A 74 -8.94 -13.07 -6.61
N ALA A 75 -8.65 -11.79 -6.56
CA ALA A 75 -7.56 -11.24 -5.79
C ALA A 75 -8.00 -9.88 -5.24
N TYR A 76 -7.33 -9.47 -4.18
CA TYR A 76 -7.44 -8.14 -3.58
C TYR A 76 -6.04 -7.54 -3.43
N THR A 77 -5.96 -6.23 -3.30
CA THR A 77 -4.69 -5.54 -3.02
C THR A 77 -4.71 -5.03 -1.58
N MET A 78 -3.70 -5.40 -0.80
CA MET A 78 -3.48 -4.82 0.54
C MET A 78 -2.54 -3.64 0.42
N MET A 79 -2.89 -2.52 1.05
CA MET A 79 -1.97 -1.42 1.34
C MET A 79 -1.44 -1.64 2.75
N LEU A 80 -0.17 -2.04 2.86
CA LEU A 80 0.51 -2.21 4.13
C LEU A 80 1.26 -0.92 4.45
N THR A 81 1.20 -0.47 5.70
CA THR A 81 1.81 0.79 6.13
C THR A 81 2.47 0.60 7.49
N SER A 82 3.72 1.04 7.61
CA SER A 82 4.50 0.95 8.83
C SER A 82 5.25 2.24 9.14
N THR A 83 5.60 2.46 10.40
CA THR A 83 6.41 3.61 10.84
C THR A 83 7.87 3.23 11.01
N ALA A 84 8.77 4.22 11.04
CA ALA A 84 10.16 3.98 11.40
C ALA A 84 10.34 3.64 12.90
N ALA A 85 9.31 3.86 13.72
CA ALA A 85 9.27 3.41 15.12
C ALA A 85 8.92 1.92 15.28
N GLY A 86 8.48 1.26 14.19
CA GLY A 86 8.14 -0.17 14.19
C GLY A 86 6.65 -0.48 14.33
N ASP A 87 5.79 0.53 14.28
CA ASP A 87 4.33 0.34 14.32
C ASP A 87 3.79 -0.05 12.95
N PHE A 88 2.70 -0.82 12.96
CA PHE A 88 1.86 -1.03 11.78
C PHE A 88 0.59 -0.21 11.90
N LEU A 89 0.26 0.51 10.83
CA LEU A 89 -1.01 1.20 10.72
C LEU A 89 -2.11 0.22 10.26
N PRO A 90 -3.39 0.58 10.45
CA PRO A 90 -4.48 -0.22 9.93
C PRO A 90 -4.35 -0.50 8.43
N ILE A 91 -4.78 -1.69 8.01
CA ILE A 91 -4.63 -2.15 6.63
C ILE A 91 -5.83 -1.67 5.79
N GLN A 92 -5.55 -1.12 4.61
CA GLN A 92 -6.57 -0.99 3.57
C GLN A 92 -6.56 -2.23 2.67
N VAL A 93 -7.74 -2.82 2.48
CA VAL A 93 -7.96 -3.97 1.58
C VAL A 93 -8.80 -3.52 0.39
N VAL A 94 -8.19 -3.50 -0.80
CA VAL A 94 -8.81 -3.07 -2.05
C VAL A 94 -9.32 -4.27 -2.85
N TRP A 95 -10.63 -4.33 -3.03
CA TRP A 95 -11.33 -5.33 -3.83
C TRP A 95 -11.65 -4.83 -5.22
N GLY A 96 -11.69 -5.73 -6.20
CA GLY A 96 -12.21 -5.41 -7.52
C GLY A 96 -13.71 -5.13 -7.48
N GLY A 97 -14.17 -4.13 -8.23
CA GLY A 97 -15.59 -3.80 -8.30
C GLY A 97 -15.89 -2.30 -8.42
N GLN A 98 -17.17 -1.94 -8.36
CA GLN A 98 -17.67 -0.57 -8.57
C GLN A 98 -18.49 -0.02 -7.40
N THR A 99 -18.94 -0.89 -6.50
CA THR A 99 -19.85 -0.54 -5.39
C THR A 99 -19.51 -1.34 -4.15
N GLN A 100 -20.09 -0.93 -3.01
CA GLN A 100 -19.98 -1.63 -1.72
C GLN A 100 -20.36 -3.12 -1.78
N ARG A 101 -21.26 -3.52 -2.71
CA ARG A 101 -21.62 -4.93 -2.92
C ARG A 101 -20.46 -5.81 -3.42
N SER A 102 -19.34 -5.20 -3.78
CA SER A 102 -18.12 -5.92 -4.23
C SER A 102 -17.16 -6.24 -3.08
N LEU A 103 -17.44 -5.71 -1.88
CA LEU A 103 -16.66 -5.96 -0.68
C LEU A 103 -17.11 -7.26 0.00
N PRO A 104 -16.29 -7.81 0.92
CA PRO A 104 -16.76 -8.83 1.85
C PRO A 104 -18.03 -8.38 2.57
N ASN A 105 -18.85 -9.35 2.96
CA ASN A 105 -20.08 -9.07 3.71
C ASN A 105 -19.72 -8.35 5.02
N GLY A 106 -20.44 -7.27 5.35
CA GLY A 106 -20.27 -6.55 6.61
C GLY A 106 -20.54 -7.42 7.84
N ASN A 107 -21.30 -8.50 7.70
CA ASN A 107 -21.57 -9.48 8.75
C ASN A 107 -20.70 -10.75 8.63
N ALA A 108 -19.61 -10.69 7.86
CA ALA A 108 -18.67 -11.79 7.79
C ALA A 108 -17.98 -12.01 9.15
N GLU A 109 -17.59 -13.25 9.41
CA GLU A 109 -16.80 -13.58 10.60
C GLU A 109 -15.56 -12.67 10.69
N MET A 110 -15.28 -12.16 11.91
CA MET A 110 -14.17 -11.24 12.20
C MET A 110 -14.25 -9.85 11.55
N MET A 111 -15.33 -9.49 10.85
CA MET A 111 -15.47 -8.16 10.25
C MET A 111 -15.50 -7.06 11.32
N ASP A 112 -16.23 -7.27 12.41
CA ASP A 112 -16.29 -6.32 13.53
C ASP A 112 -14.90 -6.10 14.14
N GLU A 113 -14.13 -7.17 14.39
CA GLU A 113 -12.76 -7.03 14.91
C GLU A 113 -11.86 -6.27 13.92
N ALA A 114 -11.97 -6.54 12.63
CA ALA A 114 -11.19 -5.82 11.62
C ALA A 114 -11.53 -4.31 11.62
N GLN A 115 -12.80 -3.96 11.72
CA GLN A 115 -13.27 -2.57 11.79
C GLN A 115 -12.85 -1.88 13.09
N ASP A 116 -12.92 -2.57 14.23
CA ASP A 116 -12.44 -2.07 15.53
C ASP A 116 -10.93 -1.79 15.52
N ARG A 117 -10.16 -2.56 14.74
CA ARG A 117 -8.73 -2.32 14.49
C ARG A 117 -8.47 -1.24 13.44
N GLY A 118 -9.51 -0.62 12.89
CA GLY A 118 -9.45 0.45 11.90
C GLY A 118 -9.16 -0.02 10.47
N PHE A 119 -9.25 -1.33 10.17
CA PHE A 119 -9.05 -1.81 8.81
C PHE A 119 -10.17 -1.30 7.91
N ILE A 120 -9.80 -0.82 6.72
CA ILE A 120 -10.77 -0.31 5.76
C ILE A 120 -10.86 -1.21 4.54
N PHE A 121 -12.07 -1.43 4.05
CA PHE A 121 -12.35 -2.21 2.85
C PHE A 121 -12.80 -1.26 1.75
N SER A 122 -12.01 -1.18 0.68
CA SER A 122 -12.24 -0.29 -0.45
C SER A 122 -12.53 -1.10 -1.70
N PHE A 123 -13.45 -0.66 -2.54
CA PHE A 123 -13.55 -1.18 -3.91
C PHE A 123 -12.78 -0.25 -4.85
N ALA A 124 -12.08 -0.84 -5.82
CA ALA A 124 -11.17 -0.12 -6.71
C ALA A 124 -11.87 0.95 -7.55
N LYS A 125 -13.10 0.70 -8.02
CA LYS A 125 -13.81 1.59 -8.97
C LYS A 125 -12.97 1.85 -10.24
N SER A 126 -12.28 0.81 -10.71
CA SER A 126 -11.41 0.89 -11.89
C SER A 126 -12.19 0.81 -13.19
N LYS A 127 -11.73 1.51 -14.25
CA LYS A 127 -12.27 1.35 -15.61
C LYS A 127 -12.04 -0.06 -16.15
N LYS A 128 -10.98 -0.75 -15.69
CA LYS A 128 -10.70 -2.14 -16.06
C LYS A 128 -11.56 -3.08 -15.21
N LYS A 129 -12.49 -3.79 -15.85
CA LYS A 129 -13.36 -4.77 -15.19
C LYS A 129 -12.52 -5.81 -14.44
N GLY A 130 -12.87 -6.04 -13.17
CA GLY A 130 -12.19 -7.00 -12.30
C GLY A 130 -10.83 -6.56 -11.75
N SER A 131 -10.36 -5.34 -12.05
CA SER A 131 -9.14 -4.81 -11.45
C SER A 131 -9.34 -4.54 -9.96
N HIS A 132 -8.49 -5.13 -9.12
CA HIS A 132 -8.42 -4.91 -7.67
C HIS A 132 -7.28 -3.96 -7.26
N PHE A 133 -6.49 -3.45 -8.22
CA PHE A 133 -5.44 -2.47 -7.93
C PHE A 133 -6.04 -1.13 -7.52
N SER A 134 -5.33 -0.45 -6.61
CA SER A 134 -5.70 0.86 -6.09
C SER A 134 -5.88 1.90 -7.18
N THR A 135 -6.93 2.70 -7.04
CA THR A 135 -7.18 3.89 -7.84
C THR A 135 -6.97 5.14 -7.00
N PHE A 136 -7.10 6.33 -7.60
CA PHE A 136 -7.03 7.59 -6.86
C PHE A 136 -8.00 7.61 -5.67
N LYS A 137 -9.24 7.13 -5.85
CA LYS A 137 -10.23 6.94 -4.76
C LYS A 137 -9.63 6.13 -3.60
N CYS A 138 -9.00 5.00 -3.89
CA CYS A 138 -8.42 4.15 -2.85
C CYS A 138 -7.30 4.89 -2.10
N MET A 139 -6.46 5.63 -2.82
CA MET A 139 -5.39 6.42 -2.20
C MET A 139 -5.93 7.57 -1.35
N GLU A 140 -7.00 8.22 -1.77
CA GLU A 140 -7.70 9.24 -0.98
C GLU A 140 -8.29 8.66 0.31
N GLU A 141 -8.97 7.52 0.21
CA GLU A 141 -9.49 6.77 1.38
C GLU A 141 -8.35 6.39 2.34
N TRP A 142 -7.22 5.91 1.83
CA TRP A 142 -6.06 5.58 2.66
C TRP A 142 -5.49 6.80 3.40
N VAL A 143 -5.36 7.94 2.73
CA VAL A 143 -4.86 9.15 3.40
C VAL A 143 -5.86 9.63 4.46
N ARG A 144 -7.14 9.73 4.10
CA ARG A 144 -8.20 10.27 4.96
C ARG A 144 -8.48 9.39 6.17
N ASP A 145 -8.54 8.08 5.97
CA ASP A 145 -9.06 7.16 6.98
C ASP A 145 -7.93 6.45 7.77
N ILE A 146 -6.68 6.49 7.27
CA ILE A 146 -5.54 5.84 7.94
C ILE A 146 -4.44 6.85 8.30
N LEU A 147 -3.87 7.57 7.32
CA LEU A 147 -2.71 8.43 7.59
C LEU A 147 -3.03 9.65 8.43
N ALA A 148 -4.08 10.40 8.10
CA ALA A 148 -4.46 11.60 8.82
C ALA A 148 -4.87 11.30 10.28
N PRO A 149 -5.69 10.26 10.57
CA PRO A 149 -5.99 9.85 11.94
C PRO A 149 -4.75 9.37 12.70
N TRP A 150 -3.83 8.63 12.05
CA TRP A 150 -2.59 8.21 12.68
C TRP A 150 -1.76 9.41 13.13
N ARG A 151 -1.55 10.40 12.24
CA ARG A 151 -0.83 11.62 12.57
C ARG A 151 -1.49 12.36 13.73
N ALA A 152 -2.81 12.54 13.68
CA ALA A 152 -3.55 13.21 14.76
C ALA A 152 -3.36 12.50 16.11
N LYS A 153 -3.41 11.16 16.13
CA LYS A 153 -3.15 10.36 17.32
C LYS A 153 -1.74 10.58 17.87
N VAL A 154 -0.72 10.59 17.01
CA VAL A 154 0.68 10.82 17.43
C VAL A 154 0.83 12.20 18.06
N ILE A 155 0.27 13.25 17.44
CA ILE A 155 0.29 14.62 17.98
C ILE A 155 -0.42 14.68 19.33
N GLN A 156 -1.63 14.10 19.44
CA GLN A 156 -2.37 14.08 20.71
C GLN A 156 -1.62 13.35 21.84
N SER A 157 -0.82 12.33 21.50
CA SER A 157 -0.05 11.57 22.48
C SER A 157 1.24 12.25 22.94
N ARG A 158 1.64 13.35 22.30
CA ARG A 158 2.95 13.99 22.48
C ARG A 158 2.83 15.48 22.67
N THR A 159 3.21 15.95 23.85
CA THR A 159 3.15 17.38 24.22
C THR A 159 4.20 18.25 23.52
N ASP A 160 5.20 17.64 22.87
CA ASP A 160 6.26 18.33 22.14
C ASP A 160 5.93 18.58 20.65
N LEU A 161 4.78 18.10 20.17
CA LEU A 161 4.33 18.26 18.78
C LEU A 161 3.12 19.20 18.70
N ASP A 162 2.99 19.91 17.59
CA ASP A 162 1.87 20.80 17.29
C ASP A 162 1.07 20.35 16.06
N GLU A 163 0.01 21.09 15.74
CA GLU A 163 -0.86 20.81 14.59
C GLU A 163 -0.20 21.00 13.22
N ASP A 164 0.95 21.67 13.16
CA ASP A 164 1.73 21.90 11.93
C ASP A 164 2.80 20.81 11.73
N GLN A 165 2.96 19.88 12.68
CA GLN A 165 3.98 18.83 12.65
C GLN A 165 3.96 18.03 11.34
N LEU A 166 5.06 18.09 10.61
CA LEU A 166 5.22 17.41 9.32
C LEU A 166 5.31 15.89 9.51
N MET A 167 4.84 15.14 8.50
CA MET A 167 5.03 13.69 8.37
C MET A 167 5.62 13.34 7.00
N ILE A 168 6.35 12.24 6.91
CA ILE A 168 6.88 11.71 5.66
C ILE A 168 6.06 10.50 5.25
N VAL A 169 5.73 10.41 3.97
CA VAL A 169 5.22 9.19 3.34
C VAL A 169 6.22 8.75 2.28
N TYR A 170 6.90 7.64 2.55
CA TYR A 170 7.87 7.00 1.68
C TYR A 170 7.24 5.82 0.94
N ILE A 171 6.96 5.99 -0.35
CA ILE A 171 6.14 5.06 -1.15
C ILE A 171 6.75 4.79 -2.53
N GLY A 172 6.46 3.63 -3.13
CA GLY A 172 6.93 3.28 -4.48
C GLY A 172 6.37 4.17 -5.59
N ILE A 173 7.01 4.17 -6.77
CA ILE A 173 6.60 4.96 -7.95
C ILE A 173 5.49 4.31 -8.80
N TYR A 174 4.55 3.61 -8.18
CA TYR A 174 3.41 3.04 -8.90
C TYR A 174 2.55 4.18 -9.51
N PRO A 175 1.94 4.02 -10.71
CA PRO A 175 1.27 5.12 -11.41
C PRO A 175 0.23 5.89 -10.59
N VAL A 176 -0.48 5.24 -9.67
CA VAL A 176 -1.45 5.92 -8.79
C VAL A 176 -0.78 6.79 -7.73
N HIS A 177 0.43 6.44 -7.28
CA HIS A 177 1.20 7.19 -6.26
C HIS A 177 1.88 8.44 -6.86
N ILE A 178 2.27 8.39 -8.13
CA ILE A 178 2.88 9.52 -8.84
C ILE A 178 1.88 10.32 -9.68
N GLY A 179 0.64 9.85 -9.77
CA GLY A 179 -0.45 10.49 -10.51
C GLY A 179 -0.70 11.92 -10.03
N GLN A 180 -1.07 12.81 -10.96
CA GLN A 180 -1.29 14.22 -10.64
C GLN A 180 -2.39 14.39 -9.58
N ASP A 181 -3.52 13.69 -9.73
CA ASP A 181 -4.65 13.77 -8.80
C ASP A 181 -4.23 13.47 -7.35
N PHE A 182 -3.44 12.42 -7.14
CA PHE A 182 -2.96 12.07 -5.80
C PHE A 182 -1.99 13.11 -5.25
N ARG A 183 -1.04 13.59 -6.07
CA ARG A 183 -0.10 14.63 -5.64
C ARG A 183 -0.80 15.95 -5.33
N THR A 184 -1.82 16.32 -6.11
CA THR A 184 -2.66 17.49 -5.87
C THR A 184 -3.45 17.34 -4.58
N LEU A 185 -4.08 16.19 -4.34
CA LEU A 185 -4.78 15.90 -3.07
C LEU A 185 -3.85 16.11 -1.87
N ILE A 186 -2.64 15.54 -1.92
CA ILE A 186 -1.68 15.69 -0.83
C ILE A 186 -1.27 17.15 -0.65
N PHE A 187 -0.92 17.85 -1.73
CA PHE A 187 -0.47 19.24 -1.66
C PHE A 187 -1.55 20.19 -1.13
N ASP A 188 -2.80 20.05 -1.61
CA ASP A 188 -3.88 20.98 -1.29
C ASP A 188 -4.57 20.66 0.05
N SER A 189 -4.81 19.37 0.33
CA SER A 189 -5.64 18.95 1.47
C SER A 189 -4.84 18.41 2.65
N TYR A 190 -3.59 17.98 2.42
CA TYR A 190 -2.74 17.39 3.45
C TYR A 190 -1.32 17.99 3.41
N PRO A 191 -1.17 19.32 3.51
CA PRO A 191 0.11 20.01 3.26
C PRO A 191 1.22 19.62 4.25
N TYR A 192 0.86 19.02 5.39
CA TYR A 192 1.80 18.46 6.36
C TYR A 192 2.46 17.13 5.90
N ILE A 193 2.01 16.53 4.79
CA ILE A 193 2.57 15.29 4.24
C ILE A 193 3.66 15.60 3.21
N ILE A 194 4.88 15.17 3.51
CA ILE A 194 5.99 15.19 2.56
C ILE A 194 6.04 13.84 1.83
N LEU A 195 5.63 13.83 0.55
CA LEU A 195 5.81 12.67 -0.31
C LEU A 195 7.28 12.49 -0.72
N VAL A 196 7.81 11.30 -0.47
CA VAL A 196 9.12 10.85 -0.95
C VAL A 196 8.93 9.52 -1.68
N PHE A 197 9.52 9.39 -2.86
CA PHE A 197 9.36 8.20 -3.67
C PHE A 197 10.59 7.28 -3.60
N VAL A 198 10.34 5.97 -3.50
CA VAL A 198 11.36 4.95 -3.71
C VAL A 198 11.81 5.02 -5.17
N PRO A 199 13.12 5.16 -5.47
CA PRO A 199 13.60 5.15 -6.84
C PRO A 199 13.19 3.86 -7.59
N GLY A 200 12.90 3.97 -8.88
CA GLY A 200 12.47 2.83 -9.69
C GLY A 200 13.50 1.70 -9.71
N GLY A 201 13.02 0.45 -9.62
CA GLY A 201 13.86 -0.75 -9.69
C GLY A 201 14.68 -1.05 -8.42
N CYS A 202 14.45 -0.32 -7.34
CA CYS A 202 15.10 -0.48 -6.03
C CYS A 202 14.25 -1.30 -5.06
#